data_AF-A0A8T5UIL8-F1
#
_entry.id   AF-A0A8T5UIL8-F1
#
_cell.length_a   1.000
_cell.length_b   1.000
_cell.length_c   1.000
_cell.angle_alpha   90.00
_cell.angle_beta   90.00
_cell.angle_gamma   90.00
#
_symmetry.space_group_name_H-M   'P 1'
#
loop_
_entity.id
_entity.type
_entity.pdbx_description
1 polymer ?
#
loop_
_entity_poly.entity_id
_entity_poly.type
_entity_poly.pdbx_seq_one_letter_code
_entity_poly.pdbx_strand_id
1 'polypeptide(L)'
;MEDKKRKYLYGILAVNIALIVVFVLVFTFYGPSLATTILENEIGLIAITSRILILGIMSFFLYRKWLRQEAIYISDAYFLFASFFGIFTWAKVYDVFYQPAIISGLFETGFILLLVKIRFFIIIANLMPILYIGLDAVLVYINMNKNKEMKKKQFNKLRLRIILIFVLITLSIIVLAPTLDFLNVVFPFITIVIFVAIAFMFLFMYKNKRLSQANGLIIGIAFICFIASNLIRTILISTNLYFSIIAEIIDIGVNLLMFIGFITKPKYAR
;
A
#
# COMPACT_ATOMS: atom_id res chain seq x y z
N MET A 1 19.70 5.73 22.69
CA MET A 1 18.77 4.81 21.97
C MET A 1 17.35 5.34 22.00
N GLU A 2 16.88 5.83 23.15
CA GLU A 2 15.60 6.54 23.26
C GLU A 2 15.50 7.76 22.33
N ASP A 3 16.58 8.54 22.16
CA ASP A 3 16.58 9.69 21.24
C ASP A 3 16.31 9.29 19.79
N LYS A 4 16.83 8.13 19.36
CA LYS A 4 16.58 7.59 18.02
C LYS A 4 15.10 7.22 17.85
N LYS A 5 14.48 6.62 18.88
CA LYS A 5 13.04 6.28 18.89
C LYS A 5 12.19 7.55 18.84
N ARG A 6 12.52 8.56 19.65
CA ARG A 6 11.85 9.88 19.64
C ARG A 6 11.97 10.54 18.27
N LYS A 7 13.16 10.56 17.67
CA LYS A 7 13.38 11.14 16.33
C LYS A 7 12.51 10.48 15.26
N TYR A 8 12.40 9.15 15.24
CA TYR A 8 11.52 8.47 14.29
C TYR A 8 10.04 8.71 14.57
N LEU A 9 9.63 8.70 15.84
CA LEU A 9 8.26 9.03 16.22
C LEU A 9 7.88 10.44 15.75
N TYR A 10 8.72 11.44 16.02
CA TYR A 10 8.49 12.81 15.54
C TYR A 10 8.51 12.90 14.02
N GLY A 11 9.37 12.13 13.34
CA GLY A 11 9.35 12.04 11.88
C GLY A 11 8.02 11.51 11.34
N ILE A 12 7.51 10.41 11.91
CA ILE A 12 6.21 9.83 11.53
C ILE A 12 5.09 10.82 11.82
N LEU A 13 5.08 11.45 13.01
CA LEU A 13 4.07 12.44 13.38
C LEU A 13 4.12 13.67 12.46
N ALA A 14 5.31 14.20 12.17
CA ALA A 14 5.47 15.35 11.28
C ALA A 14 4.95 15.05 9.87
N VAL A 15 5.24 13.87 9.32
CA VAL A 15 4.70 13.44 8.02
C VAL A 15 3.17 13.36 8.06
N ASN A 16 2.59 12.75 9.11
CA ASN A 16 1.13 12.66 9.22
C ASN A 16 0.49 14.04 9.38
N ILE A 17 1.06 14.93 10.20
CA ILE A 17 0.57 16.30 10.37
C ILE A 17 0.65 17.06 9.05
N ALA A 18 1.76 16.97 8.32
CA ALA A 18 1.91 17.61 7.01
C ALA A 18 0.83 17.12 6.02
N LEU A 19 0.55 15.81 5.99
CA LEU A 19 -0.51 15.25 5.15
C LEU A 19 -1.91 15.69 5.59
N ILE A 20 -2.19 15.79 6.90
CA ILE A 20 -3.44 16.36 7.42
C ILE A 20 -3.59 17.80 6.94
N VAL A 21 -2.55 18.63 7.09
CA VAL A 21 -2.58 20.04 6.67
C VAL A 21 -2.84 20.16 5.17
N VAL A 22 -2.13 19.38 4.34
CA VAL A 22 -2.36 19.37 2.88
C VAL A 22 -3.81 18.96 2.56
N PHE A 23 -4.33 17.93 3.22
CA PHE A 23 -5.69 17.46 2.99
C PHE A 23 -6.74 18.49 3.42
N VAL A 24 -6.57 19.11 4.58
CA VAL A 24 -7.45 20.19 5.07
C VAL A 24 -7.44 21.37 4.11
N LEU A 25 -6.26 21.78 3.62
CA LEU A 25 -6.16 22.85 2.61
C LEU A 25 -6.93 22.49 1.34
N VAL A 26 -6.71 21.28 0.79
CA VAL A 26 -7.44 20.81 -0.40
C VAL A 26 -8.96 20.85 -0.17
N PHE A 27 -9.43 20.32 0.96
CA PHE A 27 -10.85 20.35 1.30
C PHE A 27 -11.40 21.76 1.54
N THR A 28 -10.60 22.69 2.05
CA THR A 28 -11.02 24.08 2.24
C THR A 28 -11.23 24.78 0.90
N PHE A 29 -10.33 24.55 -0.06
CA PHE A 29 -10.43 25.18 -1.39
C PHE A 29 -11.52 24.57 -2.27
N TYR A 30 -11.68 23.24 -2.25
CA TYR A 30 -12.51 22.52 -3.21
C TYR A 30 -13.74 21.84 -2.59
N GLY A 31 -13.83 21.77 -1.27
CA GLY A 31 -14.94 21.16 -0.55
C GLY A 31 -16.31 21.74 -0.88
N PRO A 32 -16.49 23.08 -0.98
CA PRO A 32 -17.77 23.66 -1.37
C PRO A 32 -18.26 23.19 -2.75
N SER A 33 -17.36 23.07 -3.71
CA SER A 33 -17.66 22.57 -5.07
C SER A 33 -18.04 21.08 -5.07
N LEU A 34 -17.58 20.32 -4.08
CA LEU A 34 -17.81 18.89 -3.96
C LEU A 34 -18.95 18.53 -3.00
N ALA A 35 -19.50 19.50 -2.27
CA ALA A 35 -20.42 19.26 -1.16
C ALA A 35 -21.66 18.46 -1.59
N THR A 36 -22.25 18.81 -2.73
CA THR A 36 -23.43 18.12 -3.26
C THR A 36 -23.13 16.66 -3.62
N THR A 37 -22.04 16.41 -4.34
CA THR A 37 -21.61 15.04 -4.71
C THR A 37 -21.23 14.20 -3.49
N ILE A 38 -20.66 14.82 -2.44
CA ILE A 38 -20.36 14.15 -1.19
C ILE A 38 -21.64 13.73 -0.47
N LEU A 39 -22.64 14.61 -0.39
CA LEU A 39 -23.93 14.33 0.23
C LEU A 39 -24.73 13.25 -0.52
N GLU A 40 -24.65 13.25 -1.85
CA GLU A 40 -25.30 12.20 -2.66
C GLU A 40 -24.67 10.81 -2.46
N ASN A 41 -23.42 10.73 -1.98
CA ASN A 41 -22.68 9.50 -1.75
C ASN A 41 -22.28 9.29 -0.28
N GLU A 42 -23.14 9.68 0.65
CA GLU A 42 -22.91 9.55 2.10
C GLU A 42 -22.54 8.12 2.52
N ILE A 43 -23.23 7.12 2.00
CA ILE A 43 -22.99 5.72 2.37
C ILE A 43 -21.61 5.25 1.88
N GLY A 44 -21.22 5.63 0.66
CA GLY A 44 -19.88 5.36 0.14
C GLY A 44 -18.80 6.04 0.97
N LEU A 45 -19.03 7.27 1.41
CA LEU A 45 -18.13 8.01 2.29
C LEU A 45 -17.95 7.31 3.65
N ILE A 46 -19.04 6.81 4.25
CA ILE A 46 -18.98 6.03 5.50
C ILE A 46 -18.13 4.77 5.31
N ALA A 47 -18.33 4.04 4.21
CA ALA A 47 -17.56 2.84 3.91
C ALA A 47 -16.05 3.15 3.78
N ILE A 48 -15.68 4.19 3.01
CA ILE A 48 -14.28 4.60 2.85
C ILE A 48 -13.69 5.06 4.20
N THR A 49 -14.44 5.84 4.98
CA THR A 49 -14.00 6.33 6.29
C THR A 49 -13.77 5.18 7.27
N SER A 50 -14.65 4.17 7.28
CA SER A 50 -14.47 2.98 8.11
C SER A 50 -13.16 2.24 7.75
N ARG A 51 -12.84 2.15 6.45
CA ARG A 51 -11.61 1.53 5.98
C ARG A 51 -10.37 2.35 6.35
N ILE A 52 -10.43 3.68 6.26
CA ILE A 52 -9.37 4.59 6.73
C ILE A 52 -9.08 4.32 8.22
N LEU A 53 -10.11 4.25 9.05
CA LEU A 53 -9.96 3.98 10.48
C LEU A 53 -9.31 2.62 10.75
N ILE A 54 -9.79 1.56 10.09
CA ILE A 54 -9.25 0.20 10.26
C ILE A 54 -7.78 0.14 9.84
N LEU A 55 -7.43 0.68 8.67
CA LEU A 55 -6.04 0.74 8.18
C LEU A 55 -5.15 1.58 9.10
N GLY A 56 -5.66 2.71 9.59
CA GLY A 56 -4.97 3.58 10.54
C GLY A 56 -4.65 2.87 11.86
N ILE A 57 -5.61 2.13 12.41
CA ILE A 57 -5.43 1.32 13.62
C ILE A 57 -4.36 0.23 13.39
N MET A 58 -4.41 -0.48 12.26
CA MET A 58 -3.40 -1.49 11.92
C MET A 58 -1.99 -0.88 11.84
N SER A 59 -1.85 0.23 11.12
CA SER A 59 -0.61 0.99 10.98
C SER A 59 -0.07 1.45 12.34
N PHE A 60 -0.92 2.09 13.14
CA PHE A 60 -0.57 2.57 14.48
C PHE A 60 -0.11 1.44 15.41
N PHE A 61 -0.84 0.32 15.42
CA PHE A 61 -0.49 -0.85 16.22
C PHE A 61 0.91 -1.38 15.87
N LEU A 62 1.24 -1.44 14.58
CA LEU A 62 2.53 -1.94 14.12
C LEU A 62 3.67 -0.96 14.40
N TYR A 63 3.48 0.34 14.21
CA TYR A 63 4.46 1.35 14.64
C TYR A 63 4.71 1.30 16.14
N ARG A 64 3.66 1.10 16.95
CA ARG A 64 3.81 0.94 18.40
C ARG A 64 4.63 -0.29 18.76
N LYS A 65 4.40 -1.43 18.07
CA LYS A 65 5.22 -2.64 18.26
C LYS A 65 6.67 -2.43 17.85
N TRP A 66 6.91 -1.77 16.71
CA TRP A 66 8.25 -1.43 16.23
C TRP A 66 9.02 -0.56 17.24
N LEU A 67 8.40 0.51 17.76
CA LEU A 67 9.04 1.41 18.72
C LEU A 67 9.40 0.73 20.06
N ARG A 68 8.72 -0.37 20.41
CA ARG A 68 9.00 -1.16 21.61
C ARG A 68 10.19 -2.12 21.47
N GLN A 69 10.70 -2.34 20.26
CA GLN A 69 11.86 -3.22 20.05
C GLN A 69 13.12 -2.64 20.68
N GLU A 70 14.04 -3.50 21.12
CA GLU A 70 15.33 -3.08 21.70
C GLU A 70 16.15 -2.31 20.67
N ALA A 71 16.35 -2.88 19.48
CA ALA A 71 16.95 -2.19 18.35
C ALA A 71 15.87 -1.86 17.30
N ILE A 72 15.98 -0.67 16.71
CA ILE A 72 15.03 -0.13 15.74
C ILE A 72 15.73 0.28 14.44
N TYR A 73 15.24 -0.28 13.32
CA TYR A 73 15.66 0.01 11.96
C TYR A 73 14.44 0.18 11.05
N ILE A 74 14.56 1.06 10.05
CA ILE A 74 13.52 1.27 9.01
C ILE A 74 13.34 0.01 8.15
N SER A 75 14.36 -0.84 8.08
CA SER A 75 14.28 -2.13 7.40
C SER A 75 13.51 -3.22 8.17
N ASP A 76 13.08 -2.96 9.40
CA ASP A 76 12.38 -3.95 10.21
C ASP A 76 11.00 -4.23 9.63
N ALA A 77 10.58 -5.49 9.69
CA ALA A 77 9.30 -5.92 9.12
C ALA A 77 8.11 -5.15 9.74
N TYR A 78 8.15 -4.88 11.06
CA TYR A 78 7.12 -4.07 11.72
C TYR A 78 7.02 -2.66 11.14
N PHE A 79 8.14 -1.98 10.89
CA PHE A 79 8.13 -0.64 10.30
C PHE A 79 7.62 -0.66 8.86
N LEU A 80 8.08 -1.63 8.06
CA LEU A 80 7.72 -1.72 6.65
C LEU A 80 6.23 -2.06 6.46
N PHE A 81 5.68 -3.00 7.25
CA PHE A 81 4.25 -3.27 7.24
C PHE A 81 3.42 -2.12 7.82
N ALA A 82 3.90 -1.45 8.87
CA ALA A 82 3.25 -0.23 9.37
C ALA A 82 3.22 0.86 8.29
N SER A 83 4.33 1.05 7.57
CA SER A 83 4.43 2.00 6.45
C SER A 83 3.49 1.62 5.31
N PHE A 84 3.39 0.33 4.97
CA PHE A 84 2.41 -0.14 3.98
C PHE A 84 0.99 0.27 4.37
N PHE A 85 0.51 -0.13 5.55
CA PHE A 85 -0.86 0.22 5.98
C PHE A 85 -1.04 1.74 6.18
N GLY A 86 -0.02 2.45 6.64
CA GLY A 86 -0.05 3.91 6.81
C GLY A 86 -0.16 4.65 5.49
N ILE A 87 0.66 4.32 4.49
CA ILE A 87 0.54 4.89 3.14
C ILE A 87 -0.81 4.51 2.53
N PHE A 88 -1.30 3.28 2.77
CA PHE A 88 -2.61 2.87 2.27
C PHE A 88 -3.76 3.66 2.92
N THR A 89 -3.64 3.98 4.20
CA THR A 89 -4.58 4.85 4.91
C THR A 89 -4.66 6.20 4.22
N TRP A 90 -3.51 6.81 3.91
CA TRP A 90 -3.45 8.09 3.20
C TRP A 90 -3.94 8.01 1.76
N ALA A 91 -3.74 6.88 1.07
CA ALA A 91 -4.34 6.63 -0.24
C ALA A 91 -5.88 6.65 -0.16
N LYS A 92 -6.46 6.14 0.94
CA LYS A 92 -7.90 6.14 1.16
C LYS A 92 -8.44 7.49 1.60
N VAL A 93 -7.68 8.24 2.41
CA VAL A 93 -7.99 9.64 2.69
C VAL A 93 -8.01 10.44 1.38
N TYR A 94 -7.05 10.21 0.49
CA TYR A 94 -7.04 10.79 -0.84
C TYR A 94 -8.27 10.38 -1.67
N ASP A 95 -8.69 9.11 -1.64
CA ASP A 95 -9.91 8.64 -2.32
C ASP A 95 -11.18 9.42 -1.88
N VAL A 96 -11.24 9.94 -0.64
CA VAL A 96 -12.37 10.78 -0.15
C VAL A 96 -12.51 12.08 -0.93
N PHE A 97 -11.40 12.67 -1.40
CA PHE A 97 -11.43 13.84 -2.28
C PHE A 97 -11.58 13.42 -3.75
N TYR A 98 -10.79 12.45 -4.16
CA TYR A 98 -10.63 12.04 -5.55
C TYR A 98 -11.92 11.46 -6.16
N GLN A 99 -12.66 10.62 -5.44
CA GLN A 99 -13.86 10.00 -5.99
C GLN A 99 -14.97 11.02 -6.28
N PRO A 100 -15.35 11.92 -5.34
CA PRO A 100 -16.30 12.99 -5.64
C PRO A 100 -15.81 13.91 -6.77
N ALA A 101 -14.51 14.24 -6.83
CA ALA A 101 -13.96 15.06 -7.91
C ALA A 101 -14.20 14.45 -9.30
N ILE A 102 -14.08 13.13 -9.45
CA ILE A 102 -14.39 12.44 -10.70
C ILE A 102 -15.88 12.38 -10.96
N ILE A 103 -16.67 11.99 -9.97
CA ILE A 103 -18.12 11.77 -10.13
C ILE A 103 -18.83 13.08 -10.45
N SER A 104 -18.41 14.19 -9.83
CA SER A 104 -19.03 15.51 -10.01
C SER A 104 -18.95 16.02 -11.44
N GLY A 105 -17.94 15.60 -12.21
CA GLY A 105 -17.70 16.12 -13.57
C GLY A 105 -17.38 17.62 -13.64
N LEU A 106 -17.17 18.27 -12.49
CA LEU A 106 -16.99 19.73 -12.39
C LEU A 106 -15.58 20.20 -12.77
N PHE A 107 -14.61 19.29 -12.77
CA PHE A 107 -13.20 19.62 -12.96
C PHE A 107 -12.73 19.33 -14.38
N GLU A 108 -11.81 20.16 -14.86
CA GLU A 108 -11.15 19.95 -16.15
C GLU A 108 -10.39 18.61 -16.20
N THR A 109 -10.38 17.99 -17.37
CA THR A 109 -9.74 16.69 -17.60
C THR A 109 -8.25 16.69 -17.27
N GLY A 110 -7.56 17.81 -17.48
CA GLY A 110 -6.15 17.98 -17.11
C GLY A 110 -5.93 17.93 -15.59
N PHE A 111 -6.83 18.53 -14.81
CA PHE A 111 -6.78 18.46 -13.35
C PHE A 111 -7.09 17.04 -12.85
N ILE A 112 -8.11 16.38 -13.42
CA ILE A 112 -8.41 14.97 -13.10
C ILE A 112 -7.21 14.08 -13.43
N LEU A 113 -6.55 14.28 -14.57
CA LEU A 113 -5.33 13.54 -14.92
C LEU A 113 -4.21 13.74 -13.89
N LEU A 114 -4.00 14.97 -13.40
CA LEU A 114 -3.05 15.24 -12.32
C LEU A 114 -3.42 14.43 -11.06
N LEU A 115 -4.69 14.43 -10.68
CA LEU A 115 -5.17 13.66 -9.53
C LEU A 115 -4.94 12.15 -9.71
N VAL A 116 -5.20 11.61 -10.90
CA VAL A 116 -4.93 10.20 -11.18
C VAL A 116 -3.42 9.90 -11.08
N LYS A 117 -2.55 10.78 -11.59
CA LYS A 117 -1.09 10.61 -11.47
C LYS A 117 -0.62 10.60 -10.01
N ILE A 118 -1.15 11.50 -9.17
CA ILE A 118 -0.89 11.51 -7.72
C ILE A 118 -1.28 10.19 -7.09
N ARG A 119 -2.48 9.67 -7.42
CA ARG A 119 -2.96 8.38 -6.94
C ARG A 119 -1.97 7.25 -7.25
N PHE A 120 -1.42 7.22 -8.45
CA PHE A 120 -0.46 6.19 -8.84
C PHE A 120 0.89 6.33 -8.12
N PHE A 121 1.37 7.54 -7.85
CA PHE A 121 2.56 7.72 -7.01
C PHE A 121 2.34 7.16 -5.60
N ILE A 122 1.15 7.36 -5.03
CA ILE A 122 0.78 6.80 -3.73
C ILE A 122 0.79 5.26 -3.77
N ILE A 123 0.25 4.65 -4.84
CA ILE A 123 0.27 3.18 -4.99
C ILE A 123 1.70 2.65 -5.11
N ILE A 124 2.58 3.29 -5.88
CA ILE A 124 4.00 2.88 -5.96
C ILE A 124 4.65 2.97 -4.58
N ALA A 125 4.47 4.10 -3.89
CA ALA A 125 5.02 4.30 -2.55
C ALA A 125 4.49 3.24 -1.57
N ASN A 126 3.23 2.83 -1.72
CA ASN A 126 2.61 1.77 -0.93
C ASN A 126 3.25 0.40 -1.20
N LEU A 127 3.63 0.08 -2.43
CA LEU A 127 4.23 -1.22 -2.77
C LEU A 127 5.69 -1.37 -2.30
N MET A 128 6.42 -0.26 -2.16
CA MET A 128 7.85 -0.26 -1.82
C MET A 128 8.21 -1.05 -0.55
N PRO A 129 7.52 -0.87 0.61
CA PRO A 129 7.89 -1.57 1.84
C PRO A 129 7.75 -3.10 1.72
N ILE A 130 6.74 -3.57 0.99
CA ILE A 130 6.50 -5.01 0.80
C ILE A 130 7.49 -5.60 -0.19
N LEU A 131 7.74 -4.91 -1.30
CA LEU A 131 8.76 -5.31 -2.28
C LEU A 131 10.13 -5.43 -1.61
N TYR A 132 10.47 -4.52 -0.71
CA TYR A 132 11.71 -4.58 0.05
C TYR A 132 11.83 -5.86 0.89
N ILE A 133 10.76 -6.26 1.59
CA ILE A 133 10.73 -7.51 2.37
C ILE A 133 10.82 -8.74 1.46
N GLY A 134 9.99 -8.79 0.40
CA GLY A 134 9.95 -9.93 -0.50
C GLY A 134 11.29 -10.18 -1.18
N LEU A 135 11.96 -9.11 -1.65
CA LEU A 135 13.27 -9.22 -2.27
C LEU A 135 14.36 -9.68 -1.31
N ASP A 136 14.31 -9.29 -0.03
CA ASP A 136 15.27 -9.76 0.98
C ASP A 136 15.27 -11.30 1.05
N ALA A 137 14.11 -11.93 1.12
CA ALA A 137 14.08 -13.37 1.26
C ALA A 137 14.42 -14.13 -0.02
N VAL A 138 14.01 -13.62 -1.19
CA VAL A 138 14.37 -14.23 -2.48
C VAL A 138 15.88 -14.19 -2.68
N LEU A 139 16.50 -13.04 -2.43
CA LEU A 139 17.94 -12.89 -2.59
C LEU A 139 18.70 -13.75 -1.57
N VAL A 140 18.21 -13.89 -0.33
CA VAL A 140 18.80 -14.80 0.67
C VAL A 140 18.75 -16.25 0.16
N TYR A 141 17.64 -16.68 -0.43
CA TYR A 141 17.52 -18.01 -1.02
C TYR A 141 18.52 -18.23 -2.16
N ILE A 142 18.63 -17.28 -3.10
CA ILE A 142 19.57 -17.37 -4.23
C ILE A 142 21.01 -17.46 -3.72
N ASN A 143 21.36 -16.67 -2.70
CA ASN A 143 22.69 -16.66 -2.09
C ASN A 143 23.05 -18.03 -1.50
N MET A 144 22.11 -18.66 -0.79
CA MET A 144 22.32 -19.98 -0.21
C MET A 144 22.44 -21.09 -1.26
N ASN A 145 21.72 -20.98 -2.38
CA ASN A 145 21.73 -22.03 -3.41
C ASN A 145 22.92 -21.93 -4.38
N LYS A 146 23.56 -20.75 -4.48
CA LYS A 146 24.68 -20.52 -5.42
C LYS A 146 26.08 -20.75 -4.83
N ASN A 147 26.21 -21.21 -3.58
CA ASN A 147 27.50 -21.42 -2.88
C ASN A 147 28.48 -20.22 -3.01
N LYS A 148 27.96 -19.01 -3.23
CA LYS A 148 28.74 -17.77 -3.28
C LYS A 148 28.24 -16.91 -2.14
N GLU A 149 29.07 -16.73 -1.11
CA GLU A 149 28.75 -15.82 -0.03
C GLU A 149 28.79 -14.36 -0.54
N MET A 150 27.64 -13.81 -0.91
CA MET A 150 27.54 -12.38 -1.15
C MET A 150 27.65 -11.63 0.17
N LYS A 151 28.55 -10.63 0.21
CA LYS A 151 28.64 -9.72 1.37
C LYS A 151 27.32 -8.95 1.55
N LYS A 152 26.86 -8.76 2.78
CA LYS A 152 25.62 -8.03 3.14
C LYS A 152 25.50 -6.64 2.46
N LYS A 153 26.63 -5.96 2.25
CA LYS A 153 26.67 -4.66 1.54
C LYS A 153 26.32 -4.77 0.06
N GLN A 154 26.81 -5.81 -0.63
CA GLN A 154 26.50 -6.07 -2.04
C GLN A 154 25.03 -6.46 -2.21
N PHE A 155 24.53 -7.27 -1.28
CA PHE A 155 23.14 -7.69 -1.20
C PHE A 155 22.18 -6.48 -1.12
N ASN A 156 22.41 -5.58 -0.16
CA ASN A 156 21.60 -4.37 0.01
C ASN A 156 21.65 -3.47 -1.23
N LYS A 157 22.83 -3.37 -1.87
CA LYS A 157 23.00 -2.59 -3.10
C LYS A 157 22.23 -3.18 -4.28
N LEU A 158 22.19 -4.51 -4.41
CA LEU A 158 21.41 -5.19 -5.45
C LEU A 158 19.92 -4.99 -5.23
N ARG A 159 19.42 -5.19 -4.00
CA ARG A 159 18.00 -4.94 -3.67
C ARG A 159 17.59 -3.51 -4.00
N LEU A 160 18.40 -2.52 -3.59
CA LEU A 160 18.12 -1.13 -3.87
C LEU A 160 18.08 -0.85 -5.38
N ARG A 161 19.02 -1.42 -6.16
CA ARG A 161 19.02 -1.27 -7.63
C ARG A 161 17.76 -1.84 -8.26
N ILE A 162 17.32 -3.02 -7.85
CA ILE A 162 16.09 -3.64 -8.39
C ILE A 162 14.88 -2.74 -8.11
N ILE A 163 14.73 -2.28 -6.86
CA ILE A 163 13.63 -1.37 -6.47
C ILE A 163 13.72 -0.07 -7.26
N LEU A 164 14.91 0.52 -7.40
CA LEU A 164 15.11 1.79 -8.08
C LEU A 164 14.80 1.70 -9.58
N ILE A 165 15.28 0.64 -10.26
CA ILE A 165 14.94 0.38 -11.67
C ILE A 165 13.43 0.25 -11.84
N PHE A 166 12.81 -0.56 -11.00
CA PHE A 166 11.36 -0.76 -11.01
C PHE A 166 10.61 0.58 -10.85
N VAL A 167 10.97 1.36 -9.84
CA VAL A 167 10.36 2.67 -9.56
C VAL A 167 10.58 3.64 -10.71
N LEU A 168 11.79 3.74 -11.28
CA LEU A 168 12.05 4.64 -12.41
C LEU A 168 11.21 4.27 -13.64
N ILE A 169 11.08 2.98 -13.95
CA ILE A 169 10.25 2.52 -15.07
C ILE A 169 8.79 2.91 -14.83
N THR A 170 8.25 2.61 -13.65
CA THR A 170 6.83 2.92 -13.35
C THR A 170 6.58 4.43 -13.30
N LEU A 171 7.48 5.20 -12.70
CA LEU A 171 7.39 6.66 -12.66
C LEU A 171 7.41 7.25 -14.08
N SER A 172 8.30 6.75 -14.95
CA SER A 172 8.40 7.23 -16.34
C SER A 172 7.09 7.00 -17.09
N ILE A 173 6.49 5.81 -16.95
CA ILE A 173 5.20 5.48 -17.55
C ILE A 173 4.10 6.45 -17.07
N ILE A 174 4.04 6.76 -15.77
CA ILE A 174 3.01 7.63 -15.20
C ILE A 174 3.20 9.09 -15.64
N VAL A 175 4.43 9.61 -15.60
CA VAL A 175 4.72 11.00 -15.94
C VAL A 175 4.41 11.26 -17.41
N LEU A 176 4.87 10.36 -18.29
CA LEU A 176 4.71 10.46 -19.74
C LEU A 176 3.32 10.06 -20.24
N ALA A 177 2.44 9.56 -19.37
CA ALA A 177 1.10 9.18 -19.77
C ALA A 177 0.33 10.38 -20.35
N PRO A 178 -0.18 10.27 -21.59
CA PRO A 178 -0.80 11.37 -22.31
C PRO A 178 -2.26 11.59 -21.90
N THR A 179 -2.96 10.52 -21.48
CA THR A 179 -4.40 10.54 -21.21
C THR A 179 -4.78 9.67 -20.01
N LEU A 180 -5.99 9.88 -19.51
CA LEU A 180 -6.60 9.06 -18.46
C LEU A 180 -6.79 7.61 -18.91
N ASP A 181 -7.28 7.41 -20.14
CA ASP A 181 -7.56 6.08 -20.68
C ASP A 181 -6.29 5.23 -20.78
N PHE A 182 -5.18 5.83 -21.21
CA PHE A 182 -3.89 5.14 -21.26
C PHE A 182 -3.49 4.59 -19.88
N LEU A 183 -3.63 5.40 -18.84
CA LEU A 183 -3.30 4.98 -17.48
C LEU A 183 -4.25 3.90 -16.96
N ASN A 184 -5.55 4.06 -17.21
CA ASN A 184 -6.57 3.10 -16.78
C ASN A 184 -6.36 1.72 -17.41
N VAL A 185 -5.81 1.65 -18.62
CA VAL A 185 -5.48 0.38 -19.30
C VAL A 185 -4.16 -0.20 -18.79
N VAL A 186 -3.09 0.58 -18.76
CA VAL A 186 -1.73 0.06 -18.48
C VAL A 186 -1.53 -0.31 -17.02
N PHE A 187 -2.11 0.47 -16.11
CA PHE A 187 -1.82 0.36 -14.69
C PHE A 187 -2.30 -0.94 -14.01
N PRO A 188 -3.51 -1.46 -14.31
CA PRO A 188 -3.94 -2.77 -13.80
C PRO A 188 -2.93 -3.88 -14.11
N PHE A 189 -2.34 -3.90 -15.31
CA PHE A 189 -1.32 -4.90 -15.66
C PHE A 189 -0.06 -4.76 -14.82
N ILE A 190 0.46 -3.53 -14.67
CA ILE A 190 1.64 -3.26 -13.85
C ILE A 190 1.40 -3.74 -12.41
N THR A 191 0.28 -3.33 -11.81
CA THR A 191 -0.06 -3.68 -10.44
C THR A 191 -0.30 -5.16 -10.23
N ILE A 192 -1.04 -5.83 -11.12
CA ILE A 192 -1.27 -7.28 -11.05
C ILE A 192 0.05 -8.04 -11.08
N VAL A 193 0.95 -7.71 -12.01
CA VAL A 193 2.26 -8.37 -12.11
C VAL A 193 3.04 -8.23 -10.80
N ILE A 194 3.02 -7.06 -10.18
CA ILE A 194 3.70 -6.82 -8.91
C ILE A 194 3.04 -7.61 -7.77
N PHE A 195 1.72 -7.58 -7.66
CA PHE A 195 1.01 -8.32 -6.61
C PHE A 195 1.20 -9.83 -6.75
N VAL A 196 1.23 -10.35 -7.98
CA VAL A 196 1.55 -11.76 -8.25
C VAL A 196 2.97 -12.08 -7.82
N ALA A 197 3.94 -11.22 -8.16
CA ALA A 197 5.32 -11.38 -7.71
C ALA A 197 5.41 -11.37 -6.17
N ILE A 198 4.73 -10.45 -5.50
CA ILE A 198 4.67 -10.36 -4.04
C ILE A 198 4.05 -11.62 -3.44
N ALA A 199 2.88 -12.05 -3.93
CA ALA A 199 2.21 -13.26 -3.47
C ALA A 199 3.11 -14.48 -3.61
N PHE A 200 3.73 -14.65 -4.77
CA PHE A 200 4.69 -15.72 -5.04
C PHE A 200 5.87 -15.68 -4.07
N MET A 201 6.45 -14.50 -3.82
CA MET A 201 7.53 -14.34 -2.83
C MET A 201 7.08 -14.81 -1.45
N PHE A 202 5.92 -14.40 -0.95
CA PHE A 202 5.43 -14.83 0.38
C PHE A 202 5.14 -16.33 0.49
N LEU A 203 4.55 -16.92 -0.55
CA LEU A 203 4.32 -18.37 -0.60
C LEU A 203 5.64 -19.15 -0.66
N PHE A 204 6.59 -18.68 -1.47
CA PHE A 204 7.91 -19.26 -1.59
C PHE A 204 8.68 -19.21 -0.26
N MET A 205 8.61 -18.07 0.45
CA MET A 205 9.22 -17.91 1.77
C MET A 205 8.61 -18.86 2.81
N TYR A 206 7.30 -19.08 2.76
CA TYR A 206 6.62 -20.03 3.64
C TYR A 206 7.07 -21.46 3.38
N LYS A 207 7.08 -21.88 2.10
CA LYS A 207 7.55 -23.22 1.70
C LYS A 207 8.98 -23.50 2.18
N ASN A 208 9.85 -22.48 2.15
CA ASN A 208 11.24 -22.59 2.57
C ASN A 208 11.50 -22.25 4.05
N LYS A 209 10.45 -22.05 4.87
CA LYS A 209 10.53 -21.75 6.32
C LYS A 209 11.43 -20.54 6.67
N ARG A 210 11.38 -19.46 5.87
CA ARG A 210 12.28 -18.30 6.01
C ARG A 210 11.72 -17.10 6.78
N LEU A 211 10.40 -16.97 6.90
CA LEU A 211 9.81 -15.93 7.76
C LEU A 211 9.55 -16.50 9.16
N SER A 212 10.42 -16.17 10.11
CA SER A 212 10.16 -16.46 11.53
C SER A 212 9.16 -15.49 12.17
N GLN A 213 9.03 -14.29 11.60
CA GLN A 213 8.27 -13.19 12.20
C GLN A 213 6.81 -13.11 11.74
N ALA A 214 6.48 -13.67 10.58
CA ALA A 214 5.16 -13.51 9.96
C ALA A 214 4.74 -14.78 9.21
N ASN A 215 3.44 -15.05 9.12
CA ASN A 215 2.93 -16.20 8.39
C ASN A 215 2.83 -15.89 6.89
N GLY A 216 3.91 -16.21 6.17
CA GLY A 216 4.00 -15.99 4.73
C GLY A 216 2.89 -16.67 3.91
N LEU A 217 2.30 -17.79 4.38
CA LEU A 217 1.18 -18.42 3.68
C LEU A 217 -0.05 -17.53 3.69
N ILE A 218 -0.43 -17.03 4.87
CA ILE A 218 -1.61 -16.17 5.03
C ILE A 218 -1.40 -14.87 4.25
N ILE A 219 -0.21 -14.26 4.33
CA ILE A 219 0.10 -13.03 3.59
C ILE A 219 0.05 -13.28 2.07
N GLY A 220 0.62 -14.38 1.59
CA GLY A 220 0.59 -14.73 0.17
C GLY A 220 -0.84 -14.92 -0.36
N ILE A 221 -1.67 -15.66 0.40
CA ILE A 221 -3.10 -15.82 0.09
C ILE A 221 -3.81 -14.46 0.13
N ALA A 222 -3.49 -13.60 1.08
CA ALA A 222 -4.08 -12.27 1.17
C ALA A 222 -3.82 -11.42 -0.07
N PHE A 223 -2.61 -11.47 -0.64
CA PHE A 223 -2.31 -10.78 -1.91
C PHE A 223 -3.06 -11.39 -3.10
N ILE A 224 -3.27 -12.71 -3.13
CA ILE A 224 -4.11 -13.35 -4.14
C ILE A 224 -5.57 -12.87 -4.00
N CYS A 225 -6.10 -12.86 -2.78
CA CYS A 225 -7.43 -12.31 -2.49
C CYS A 225 -7.51 -10.82 -2.84
N PHE A 226 -6.42 -10.06 -2.69
CA PHE A 226 -6.35 -8.65 -3.06
C PHE A 226 -6.43 -8.45 -4.58
N ILE A 227 -5.74 -9.28 -5.36
CA ILE A 227 -5.86 -9.27 -6.83
C ILE A 227 -7.30 -9.62 -7.23
N ALA A 228 -7.86 -10.69 -6.66
CA ALA A 228 -9.22 -11.11 -6.94
C ALA A 228 -10.24 -10.02 -6.57
N SER A 229 -10.08 -9.37 -5.41
CA SER A 229 -10.94 -8.27 -4.96
C SER A 229 -10.92 -7.10 -5.94
N ASN A 230 -9.75 -6.71 -6.46
CA ASN A 230 -9.66 -5.63 -7.44
C ASN A 230 -10.35 -5.98 -8.77
N LEU A 231 -10.28 -7.24 -9.23
CA LEU A 231 -10.99 -7.70 -10.42
C LEU A 231 -12.52 -7.70 -10.18
N ILE A 232 -12.96 -8.28 -9.06
CA ILE A 232 -14.37 -8.32 -8.66
C ILE A 232 -14.92 -6.91 -8.54
N ARG A 233 -14.18 -6.00 -7.91
CA ARG A 233 -14.55 -4.58 -7.77
C ARG A 233 -14.81 -3.92 -9.13
N THR A 234 -13.97 -4.18 -10.12
CA THR A 234 -14.13 -3.60 -11.46
C THR A 234 -15.47 -4.04 -12.07
N ILE A 235 -15.83 -5.32 -11.91
CA ILE A 235 -17.10 -5.89 -12.40
C ILE A 235 -18.31 -5.35 -11.61
N LEU A 236 -18.19 -5.27 -10.28
CA LEU A 236 -19.26 -4.79 -9.40
C LEU A 236 -19.61 -3.33 -9.68
N ILE A 237 -18.59 -2.46 -9.79
CA ILE A 237 -18.77 -1.02 -10.04
C ILE A 237 -19.35 -0.78 -11.43
N SER A 238 -18.99 -1.57 -12.44
CA SER A 238 -19.60 -1.43 -13.78
C SER A 238 -21.09 -1.77 -13.81
N THR A 239 -21.61 -2.46 -12.78
CA THR A 239 -23.01 -2.89 -12.72
C THR A 239 -23.87 -1.90 -11.93
N ASN A 240 -23.43 -1.52 -10.73
CA ASN A 240 -24.17 -0.57 -9.89
C ASN A 240 -23.23 0.11 -8.89
N LEU A 241 -23.36 1.44 -8.75
CA LEU A 241 -22.61 2.23 -7.78
C LEU A 241 -22.84 1.78 -6.32
N TYR A 242 -24.01 1.24 -5.97
CA TYR A 242 -24.28 0.71 -4.62
C TYR A 242 -23.45 -0.54 -4.29
N PHE A 243 -22.97 -1.29 -5.28
CA PHE A 243 -22.04 -2.40 -5.04
C PHE A 243 -20.62 -1.94 -4.68
N SER A 244 -20.32 -0.64 -4.75
CA SER A 244 -19.08 -0.07 -4.21
C SER A 244 -18.91 -0.38 -2.72
N ILE A 245 -20.00 -0.42 -1.95
CA ILE A 245 -19.99 -0.75 -0.51
C ILE A 245 -19.56 -2.20 -0.30
N ILE A 246 -20.11 -3.13 -1.08
CA ILE A 246 -19.73 -4.55 -1.02
C ILE A 246 -18.25 -4.70 -1.35
N ALA A 247 -17.77 -4.00 -2.38
CA ALA A 247 -16.36 -4.01 -2.74
C ALA A 247 -15.46 -3.46 -1.61
N GLU A 248 -15.88 -2.40 -0.91
CA GLU A 248 -15.14 -1.87 0.25
C GLU A 248 -15.11 -2.86 1.42
N ILE A 249 -16.21 -3.59 1.69
CA ILE A 249 -16.26 -4.62 2.75
C ILE A 249 -15.32 -5.79 2.43
N ILE A 250 -15.35 -6.30 1.19
CA ILE A 250 -14.43 -7.37 0.75
C ILE A 250 -12.99 -6.92 0.95
N ASP A 251 -12.67 -5.72 0.51
CA ASP A 251 -11.36 -5.11 0.63
C ASP A 251 -10.89 -4.94 2.09
N ILE A 252 -11.80 -4.57 3.01
CA ILE A 252 -11.52 -4.56 4.45
C ILE A 252 -11.15 -5.96 4.94
N GLY A 253 -11.92 -6.98 4.54
CA GLY A 253 -11.64 -8.38 4.87
C GLY A 253 -10.26 -8.83 4.40
N VAL A 254 -9.86 -8.46 3.17
CA VAL A 254 -8.53 -8.76 2.64
C VAL A 254 -7.43 -8.05 3.44
N ASN A 255 -7.62 -6.77 3.79
CA ASN A 255 -6.68 -6.01 4.61
C ASN A 255 -6.51 -6.62 6.01
N LEU A 256 -7.61 -7.06 6.63
CA LEU A 256 -7.59 -7.79 7.89
C LEU A 256 -6.80 -9.10 7.77
N LEU A 257 -6.99 -9.85 6.69
CA LEU A 257 -6.28 -11.10 6.45
C LEU A 257 -4.77 -10.87 6.26
N MET A 258 -4.37 -9.82 5.54
CA MET A 258 -2.95 -9.39 5.46
C MET A 258 -2.38 -9.08 6.85
N PHE A 259 -3.11 -8.31 7.66
CA PHE A 259 -2.68 -7.93 9.00
C PHE A 259 -2.56 -9.14 9.94
N ILE A 260 -3.55 -10.04 9.93
CA ILE A 260 -3.54 -11.31 10.69
C ILE A 260 -2.33 -12.16 10.28
N GLY A 261 -2.09 -12.29 8.98
CA GLY A 261 -0.94 -13.02 8.45
C GLY A 261 0.39 -12.45 8.97
N PHE A 262 0.48 -11.14 9.14
CA PHE A 262 1.67 -10.50 9.67
C PHE A 262 1.86 -10.73 11.18
N ILE A 263 0.81 -10.57 11.99
CA ILE A 263 0.93 -10.70 13.46
C ILE A 263 1.01 -12.17 13.93
N THR A 264 0.55 -13.11 13.10
CA THR A 264 0.53 -14.53 13.44
C THR A 264 1.87 -15.16 13.11
N LYS A 265 2.52 -15.77 14.10
CA LYS A 265 3.74 -16.56 13.87
C LYS A 265 3.40 -17.90 13.19
N PRO A 266 4.20 -18.35 12.22
CA PRO A 266 4.00 -19.66 11.62
C PRO A 266 4.35 -20.79 12.59
N LYS A 267 3.73 -21.96 12.40
CA LYS A 267 3.92 -23.14 13.28
C LYS A 267 5.39 -23.60 13.39
N TYR A 268 6.18 -23.42 12.32
CA TYR A 268 7.59 -23.82 12.28
C TYR A 268 8.54 -22.84 13.01
N ALA A 269 8.03 -21.73 13.53
CA ALA A 269 8.80 -20.73 14.28
C ALA A 269 8.48 -20.75 15.79
N ARG A 270 7.67 -21.72 16.25
CA ARG A 270 7.49 -22.08 17.65
C ARG A 270 8.49 -23.16 18.01
#